data_AF-A0A426Y695-F1
#
_entry.id   AF-A0A426Y695-F1
#
_cell.length_a   1.000
_cell.length_b   1.000
_cell.length_c   1.000
_cell.angle_alpha   90.00
_cell.angle_beta   90.00
_cell.angle_gamma   90.00
#
_symmetry.space_group_name_H-M   'P 1'
#
loop_
_entity.id
_entity.type
_entity.pdbx_description
1 polymer ?
#
loop_
_entity_poly.entity_id
_entity_poly.type
_entity_poly.pdbx_seq_one_letter_code
_entity_poly.pdbx_strand_id
1 'polypeptide(L)'
;MSLVGSDDDHDIVTEGSAFVHNEPAQDHKDLPKVESEMEVLHEKVKKQIIKEGHGQKPPKLSTCFCKCHALLEFLWDITNSAYITTEKAELAGLGIGIASMRSGERALFHVGWELGYGKEGNFSFPNVPPMADLVYEVELIGYDEAKEVRSICLFCFPRQAIAYMGDDFMFQLFGKYRDMALAVKNPCHLNMAACLIKLKRYEEAIGQCTIVSLCRTLVLSEDENNVKALFRRGKARAELGQTDAAREDFEKARKYAPQDKSIVRELHLLAAHDKAVYQKQKEIYKGIFGPRPEPKPMRSNWLVLFWQWLVALVCRLFRIHRSKAD
;
A
#
# COMPACT_ATOMS: atom_id res chain seq x y z
N MET A 1 14.67 64.35 14.17
CA MET A 1 13.56 63.47 14.56
C MET A 1 13.75 62.19 13.76
N SER A 2 14.57 61.21 14.14
CA SER A 2 14.75 60.50 15.43
C SER A 2 13.43 60.02 16.04
N LEU A 3 13.12 58.73 15.84
CA LEU A 3 12.40 57.74 16.69
C LEU A 3 12.68 56.37 16.01
N VAL A 4 13.39 55.35 16.54
CA VAL A 4 13.38 54.58 17.79
C VAL A 4 12.07 53.82 18.07
N GLY A 5 12.20 52.48 18.14
CA GLY A 5 11.30 51.52 18.80
C GLY A 5 10.50 50.62 17.84
N SER A 6 10.36 49.31 18.02
CA SER A 6 10.82 48.38 19.06
C SER A 6 10.64 46.95 18.52
N ASP A 7 11.52 46.04 18.94
CA ASP A 7 11.44 44.60 18.74
C ASP A 7 10.21 43.97 19.42
N ASP A 8 9.65 42.92 18.82
CA ASP A 8 8.99 41.79 19.50
C ASP A 8 8.86 40.62 18.51
N ASP A 9 9.91 39.81 18.43
CA ASP A 9 9.92 38.48 17.80
C ASP A 9 9.30 37.46 18.77
N HIS A 10 8.29 36.74 18.30
CA HIS A 10 7.84 35.48 18.91
C HIS A 10 8.26 34.31 18.01
N ASP A 11 9.32 33.62 18.45
CA ASP A 11 9.80 32.37 17.90
C ASP A 11 8.72 31.28 17.90
N ILE A 12 8.49 30.68 16.72
CA ILE A 12 7.99 29.30 16.61
C ILE A 12 9.08 28.48 15.93
N VAL A 13 9.74 27.66 16.74
CA VAL A 13 10.70 26.65 16.33
C VAL A 13 9.95 25.53 15.61
N THR A 14 10.28 25.29 14.34
CA THR A 14 10.04 24.01 13.67
C THR A 14 11.32 23.52 13.04
N GLU A 15 11.71 22.31 13.47
CA GLU A 15 12.95 21.60 13.22
C GLU A 15 13.31 21.51 11.73
N GLY A 16 14.56 21.84 11.43
CA GLY A 16 15.12 21.83 10.08
C GLY A 16 15.30 20.42 9.54
N SER A 17 14.46 20.02 8.59
CA SER A 17 14.83 19.04 7.58
C SER A 17 15.91 19.68 6.69
N ALA A 18 17.17 19.32 6.90
CA ALA A 18 18.28 19.79 6.08
C ALA A 18 18.20 19.16 4.67
N PHE A 19 17.43 19.81 3.79
CA PHE A 19 17.52 19.60 2.34
C PHE A 19 18.82 20.28 1.85
N VAL A 20 19.81 19.48 1.45
CA VAL A 20 21.02 19.99 0.80
C VAL A 20 20.73 20.14 -0.70
N HIS A 21 21.05 21.31 -1.26
CA HIS A 21 20.91 21.61 -2.68
C HIS A 21 21.79 20.71 -3.56
N ASN A 22 21.22 20.19 -4.65
CA ASN A 22 21.93 19.43 -5.69
C ASN A 22 22.81 20.35 -6.53
N GLU A 23 24.11 20.11 -6.57
CA GLU A 23 25.00 20.59 -7.63
C GLU A 23 24.92 19.67 -8.86
N PRO A 24 25.09 20.20 -10.08
CA PRO A 24 24.92 19.44 -11.32
C PRO A 24 26.04 18.41 -11.54
N ALA A 25 25.65 17.27 -12.12
CA ALA A 25 26.50 16.12 -12.37
C ALA A 25 27.69 16.44 -13.32
N GLN A 26 28.92 16.21 -12.85
CA GLN A 26 30.12 16.17 -13.68
C GLN A 26 30.33 14.75 -14.21
N ASP A 27 30.46 14.65 -15.52
CA ASP A 27 30.78 13.45 -16.31
C ASP A 27 32.25 13.07 -16.09
N HIS A 28 32.52 12.04 -15.29
CA HIS A 28 33.87 11.54 -15.02
C HIS A 28 34.03 10.11 -15.53
N LYS A 29 34.81 9.98 -16.61
CA LYS A 29 35.17 8.73 -17.31
C LYS A 29 36.32 7.94 -16.67
N ASP A 30 36.76 8.32 -15.47
CA ASP A 30 37.85 7.67 -14.74
C ASP A 30 37.41 7.39 -13.32
N LEU A 31 37.86 6.27 -12.73
CA LEU A 31 37.65 6.00 -11.30
C LEU A 31 38.10 7.24 -10.51
N PRO A 32 37.29 7.74 -9.55
CA PRO A 32 37.69 8.86 -8.74
C PRO A 32 39.02 8.54 -8.05
N LYS A 33 39.99 9.46 -8.13
CA LYS A 33 41.23 9.33 -7.37
C LYS A 33 40.91 9.47 -5.89
N VAL A 34 40.82 8.34 -5.19
CA VAL A 34 40.55 8.30 -3.76
C VAL A 34 41.87 8.28 -3.00
N GLU A 35 42.14 9.33 -2.22
CA GLU A 35 43.36 9.47 -1.41
C GLU A 35 43.24 8.84 -0.02
N SER A 36 42.04 8.35 0.36
CA SER A 36 41.79 7.76 1.68
C SER A 36 42.41 6.36 1.81
N GLU A 37 42.86 6.03 3.02
CA GLU A 37 43.30 4.66 3.37
C GLU A 37 42.19 3.62 3.12
N MET A 38 42.60 2.44 2.69
CA MET A 38 41.68 1.35 2.37
C MET A 38 41.28 0.61 3.66
N GLU A 39 40.03 0.76 4.08
CA GLU A 39 39.46 0.06 5.23
C GLU A 39 39.04 -1.36 4.83
N VAL A 40 39.50 -2.37 5.55
CA VAL A 40 39.09 -3.76 5.34
C VAL A 40 37.87 -4.05 6.21
N LEU A 41 36.69 -4.10 5.60
CA LEU A 41 35.43 -4.41 6.31
C LEU A 41 35.23 -5.92 6.50
N HIS A 42 35.66 -6.69 5.52
CA HIS A 42 35.62 -8.16 5.50
C HIS A 42 36.79 -8.66 4.65
N GLU A 43 37.17 -9.93 4.78
CA GLU A 43 38.25 -10.55 3.98
C GLU A 43 38.12 -10.29 2.46
N LYS A 44 36.88 -10.13 1.99
CA LYS A 44 36.50 -9.94 0.58
C LYS A 44 35.78 -8.61 0.31
N VAL A 45 35.70 -7.71 1.29
CA VAL A 45 35.06 -6.40 1.11
C VAL A 45 35.98 -5.33 1.68
N LYS A 46 36.41 -4.41 0.80
CA LYS A 46 37.23 -3.27 1.16
C LYS A 46 36.51 -1.98 0.83
N LYS A 47 36.74 -0.94 1.61
CA LYS A 47 36.08 0.35 1.52
C LYS A 47 37.12 1.46 1.39
N GLN A 48 36.83 2.44 0.55
CA GLN A 48 37.55 3.71 0.49
C GLN A 48 36.54 4.84 0.55
N ILE A 49 36.76 5.82 1.42
CA ILE A 49 35.81 6.91 1.63
C ILE A 49 36.13 8.03 0.64
N ILE A 50 35.16 8.40 -0.19
CA ILE A 50 35.26 9.54 -1.11
C ILE A 50 34.79 10.81 -0.39
N LYS A 51 33.70 10.70 0.38
CA LYS A 51 33.12 11.78 1.17
C LYS A 51 32.62 11.24 2.51
N GLU A 52 33.07 11.85 3.60
CA GLU A 52 32.60 11.51 4.95
C GLU A 52 31.12 11.85 5.12
N GLY A 53 30.39 10.91 5.73
CA GLY A 53 29.01 11.14 6.18
C GLY A 53 28.92 11.59 7.62
N HIS A 54 27.70 11.87 8.09
CA HIS A 54 27.42 12.31 9.45
C HIS A 54 26.48 11.36 10.18
N GLY A 55 26.42 11.51 11.51
CA GLY A 55 25.51 10.74 12.36
C GLY A 55 25.97 9.31 12.60
N GLN A 56 25.04 8.45 12.97
CA GLN A 56 25.32 7.06 13.30
C GLN A 56 25.29 6.17 12.05
N LYS A 57 25.87 4.97 12.19
CA LYS A 57 25.74 3.94 11.15
C LYS A 57 24.32 3.36 11.19
N PRO A 58 23.77 2.89 10.06
CA PRO A 58 22.46 2.26 10.02
C PRO A 58 22.41 1.09 11.03
N PRO A 59 21.41 1.03 11.93
CA PRO A 59 21.24 -0.14 12.78
C PRO A 59 20.94 -1.38 11.93
N LYS A 60 21.11 -2.56 12.54
CA LYS A 60 20.76 -3.83 11.88
C LYS A 60 19.32 -3.76 11.40
N LEU A 61 19.06 -4.27 10.19
CA LEU A 61 17.73 -4.33 9.56
C LEU A 61 17.22 -3.00 9.00
N SER A 62 17.96 -1.90 9.08
CA SER A 62 17.54 -0.63 8.49
C SER A 62 17.41 -0.68 6.97
N THR A 63 16.46 0.10 6.45
CA THR A 63 16.33 0.35 5.01
C THR A 63 17.18 1.54 4.66
N CYS A 64 18.20 1.33 3.83
CA CYS A 64 19.12 2.38 3.39
C CYS A 64 18.71 2.88 2.01
N PHE A 65 18.70 4.21 1.84
CA PHE A 65 18.46 4.89 0.57
C PHE A 65 19.81 5.23 -0.04
N CYS A 66 20.18 4.54 -1.12
CA CYS A 66 21.50 4.68 -1.71
C CYS A 66 21.42 5.01 -3.20
N LYS A 67 22.35 5.83 -3.68
CA LYS A 67 22.68 5.92 -5.10
C LYS A 67 23.88 5.01 -5.34
N CYS A 68 23.72 3.99 -6.19
CA CYS A 68 24.75 2.99 -6.43
C CYS A 68 25.13 3.01 -7.91
N HIS A 69 26.42 3.18 -8.18
CA HIS A 69 27.03 3.01 -9.48
C HIS A 69 27.94 1.78 -9.43
N ALA A 70 27.60 0.76 -10.19
CA ALA A 70 28.45 -0.43 -10.31
C ALA A 70 29.42 -0.26 -11.48
N LEU A 71 30.71 -0.32 -11.20
CA LEU A 71 31.78 -0.37 -12.18
C LEU A 71 32.28 -1.80 -12.34
N LEU A 72 32.25 -2.30 -13.57
CA LEU A 72 32.85 -3.56 -13.97
C LEU A 72 33.98 -3.24 -14.95
N GLU A 73 35.11 -3.96 -14.87
CA GLU A 73 36.27 -3.73 -15.76
C GLU A 73 35.92 -3.75 -17.26
N PHE A 74 34.81 -4.39 -17.66
CA PHE A 74 34.44 -4.59 -19.07
C PHE A 74 33.01 -4.18 -19.46
N LEU A 75 32.17 -3.65 -18.55
CA LEU A 75 30.80 -3.23 -18.88
C LEU A 75 30.41 -1.96 -18.10
N TRP A 76 29.97 -0.93 -18.82
CA TRP A 76 29.73 0.40 -18.27
C TRP A 76 28.30 0.59 -17.75
N ASP A 77 28.27 1.24 -16.58
CA ASP A 77 27.27 2.18 -16.07
C ASP A 77 25.84 1.64 -15.83
N ILE A 78 25.67 0.98 -14.69
CA ILE A 78 24.35 0.88 -14.05
C ILE A 78 24.31 1.88 -12.90
N THR A 79 23.82 3.08 -13.21
CA THR A 79 23.39 4.04 -12.22
C THR A 79 21.97 3.70 -11.76
N ASN A 80 21.84 3.08 -10.58
CA ASN A 80 20.54 2.81 -9.98
C ASN A 80 20.42 3.48 -8.62
N SER A 81 19.39 4.31 -8.45
CA SER A 81 18.89 4.68 -7.12
C SER A 81 18.18 3.47 -6.53
N ALA A 82 18.76 2.88 -5.48
CA ALA A 82 18.31 1.62 -4.91
C ALA A 82 17.99 1.75 -3.42
N TYR A 83 16.91 1.09 -3.01
CA TYR A 83 16.56 0.89 -1.60
C TYR A 83 17.17 -0.44 -1.18
N ILE A 84 18.17 -0.41 -0.30
CA ILE A 84 18.92 -1.61 0.09
C ILE A 84 18.69 -1.89 1.57
N THR A 85 18.19 -3.08 1.87
CA THR A 85 18.10 -3.58 3.25
C THR A 85 19.41 -4.22 3.65
N THR A 86 19.93 -3.88 4.83
CA THR A 86 21.21 -4.40 5.34
C THR A 86 21.26 -5.92 5.53
N GLU A 87 20.10 -6.60 5.60
CA GLU A 87 20.01 -8.05 5.83
C GLU A 87 19.81 -8.88 4.55
N LYS A 88 19.29 -8.26 3.48
CA LYS A 88 18.83 -8.94 2.26
C LYS A 88 19.45 -8.36 0.99
N ALA A 89 20.72 -7.98 1.06
CA ALA A 89 21.44 -7.68 -0.17
C ALA A 89 21.63 -9.00 -0.92
N GLU A 90 20.97 -9.17 -2.07
CA GLU A 90 21.23 -10.24 -3.04
C GLU A 90 22.72 -10.32 -3.45
N LEU A 91 23.49 -9.28 -3.07
CA LEU A 91 24.95 -9.18 -3.07
C LEU A 91 25.42 -8.97 -1.63
N ALA A 92 25.74 -10.05 -0.91
CA ALA A 92 26.12 -10.02 0.50
C ALA A 92 27.25 -9.01 0.79
N GLY A 93 28.21 -8.85 -0.15
CA GLY A 93 29.33 -7.92 -0.02
C GLY A 93 28.91 -6.45 -0.03
N LEU A 94 27.95 -6.07 -0.88
CA LEU A 94 27.42 -4.71 -0.93
C LEU A 94 26.65 -4.37 0.35
N GLY A 95 25.92 -5.35 0.92
CA GLY A 95 25.23 -5.19 2.20
C GLY A 95 26.20 -4.89 3.36
N ILE A 96 27.34 -5.59 3.42
CA ILE A 96 28.41 -5.33 4.40
C ILE A 96 28.95 -3.91 4.23
N GLY A 97 29.19 -3.48 2.98
CA GLY A 97 29.64 -2.13 2.66
C GLY A 97 28.70 -1.06 3.20
N ILE A 98 27.41 -1.13 2.85
CA ILE A 98 26.39 -0.14 3.22
C ILE A 98 26.17 -0.08 4.73
N ALA A 99 26.18 -1.23 5.42
CA ALA A 99 26.04 -1.25 6.88
C ALA A 99 27.19 -0.55 7.61
N SER A 100 28.35 -0.37 6.95
CA SER A 100 29.50 0.35 7.51
C SER A 100 29.42 1.87 7.32
N MET A 101 28.52 2.38 6.48
CA MET A 101 28.44 3.79 6.06
C MET A 101 27.70 4.66 7.08
N ARG A 102 27.81 5.98 6.93
CA ARG A 102 27.01 7.01 7.60
C ARG A 102 26.13 7.77 6.61
N SER A 103 25.10 8.45 7.11
CA SER A 103 24.21 9.27 6.27
C SER A 103 25.00 10.38 5.56
N GLY A 104 24.78 10.56 4.26
CA GLY A 104 25.52 11.50 3.41
C GLY A 104 26.92 11.03 2.98
N GLU A 105 27.34 9.83 3.38
CA GLU A 105 28.65 9.28 3.01
C GLU A 105 28.67 8.81 1.56
N ARG A 106 29.76 9.08 0.84
CA ARG A 106 30.04 8.51 -0.48
C ARG A 106 31.32 7.69 -0.40
N ALA A 107 31.27 6.42 -0.79
CA ALA A 107 32.38 5.49 -0.65
C ALA A 107 32.48 4.56 -1.86
N LEU A 108 33.70 4.12 -2.15
CA LEU A 108 34.02 3.09 -3.12
C LEU A 108 34.19 1.74 -2.38
N PHE A 109 33.55 0.70 -2.87
CA PHE A 109 33.63 -0.65 -2.33
C PHE A 109 34.23 -1.60 -3.36
N HIS A 110 35.27 -2.33 -2.96
CA HIS A 110 35.80 -3.45 -3.71
C HIS A 110 35.25 -4.74 -3.10
N VAL A 111 34.45 -5.46 -3.87
CA VAL A 111 33.75 -6.67 -3.45
C VAL A 111 34.27 -7.85 -4.27
N GLY A 112 34.83 -8.84 -3.60
CA GLY A 112 35.25 -10.09 -4.23
C GLY A 112 34.06 -10.87 -4.77
N TRP A 113 34.26 -11.59 -5.87
CA TRP A 113 33.23 -12.38 -6.54
C TRP A 113 32.49 -13.36 -5.61
N GLU A 114 33.13 -13.84 -4.54
CA GLU A 114 32.52 -14.76 -3.57
C GLU A 114 31.32 -14.15 -2.83
N LEU A 115 31.35 -12.83 -2.63
CA LEU A 115 30.26 -12.07 -1.99
C LEU A 115 29.48 -11.20 -3.00
N GLY A 116 29.81 -11.34 -4.28
CA GLY A 116 29.14 -10.73 -5.42
C GLY A 116 28.22 -11.74 -6.13
N TYR A 117 28.41 -11.90 -7.45
CA TYR A 117 27.61 -12.80 -8.29
C TYR A 117 28.09 -14.26 -8.30
N GLY A 118 29.13 -14.60 -7.54
CA GLY A 118 29.59 -15.97 -7.37
C GLY A 118 30.20 -16.59 -8.61
N LYS A 119 30.22 -17.93 -8.64
CA LYS A 119 30.82 -18.72 -9.73
C LYS A 119 29.99 -18.72 -11.02
N GLU A 120 28.72 -18.37 -10.93
CA GLU A 120 27.80 -18.40 -12.06
C GLU A 120 27.73 -17.05 -12.78
N GLY A 121 28.02 -15.94 -12.07
CA GLY A 121 27.84 -14.61 -12.62
C GLY A 121 26.36 -14.26 -12.76
N ASN A 122 26.05 -13.35 -13.68
CA ASN A 122 24.69 -13.02 -14.07
C ASN A 122 24.65 -12.82 -15.58
N PHE A 123 24.00 -13.73 -16.31
CA PHE A 123 23.86 -13.64 -17.77
C PHE A 123 22.71 -12.72 -18.21
N SER A 124 21.90 -12.23 -17.27
CA SER A 124 20.85 -11.22 -17.50
C SER A 124 21.37 -9.85 -17.07
N PHE A 125 20.81 -8.75 -17.59
CA PHE A 125 21.26 -7.40 -17.24
C PHE A 125 21.19 -7.13 -15.71
N PRO A 126 22.26 -6.63 -15.05
CA PRO A 126 23.64 -6.44 -15.55
C PRO A 126 24.32 -7.76 -15.92
N ASN A 127 24.86 -7.83 -17.14
CA ASN A 127 25.67 -8.96 -17.58
C ASN A 127 27.00 -8.96 -16.83
N VAL A 128 27.11 -9.79 -15.81
CA VAL A 128 28.30 -9.95 -14.97
C VAL A 128 28.93 -11.32 -15.24
N PRO A 129 30.20 -11.38 -15.67
CA PRO A 129 30.87 -12.66 -15.88
C PRO A 129 30.95 -13.51 -14.60
N PRO A 130 31.03 -14.84 -14.75
CA PRO A 130 31.44 -15.75 -13.69
C PRO A 130 32.70 -15.27 -12.96
N MET A 131 32.71 -15.34 -11.63
CA MET A 131 33.89 -15.03 -10.80
C MET A 131 34.46 -13.62 -10.99
N ALA A 132 33.62 -12.64 -11.35
CA ALA A 132 34.02 -11.25 -11.50
C ALA A 132 33.98 -10.50 -10.16
N ASP A 133 35.08 -9.82 -9.83
CA ASP A 133 35.14 -8.85 -8.75
C ASP A 133 34.40 -7.57 -9.16
N LEU A 134 33.83 -6.88 -8.18
CA LEU A 134 32.92 -5.76 -8.38
C LEU A 134 33.45 -4.52 -7.67
N VAL A 135 33.32 -3.37 -8.33
CA VAL A 135 33.59 -2.07 -7.73
C VAL A 135 32.29 -1.29 -7.66
N TYR A 136 31.87 -0.89 -6.47
CA TYR A 136 30.66 -0.08 -6.28
C TYR A 136 31.04 1.30 -5.77
N GLU A 137 30.63 2.33 -6.48
CA GLU A 137 30.55 3.67 -5.92
C GLU A 137 29.14 3.86 -5.35
N VAL A 138 29.07 4.12 -4.04
CA VAL A 138 27.81 4.22 -3.32
C VAL A 138 27.75 5.54 -2.55
N GLU A 139 26.65 6.26 -2.70
CA GLU A 139 26.29 7.40 -1.86
C GLU A 139 25.09 7.01 -0.99
N LEU A 140 25.28 6.96 0.33
CA LEU A 140 24.20 6.70 1.28
C LEU A 140 23.49 8.02 1.58
N ILE A 141 22.28 8.19 1.06
CA ILE A 141 21.49 9.41 1.26
C ILE A 141 20.93 9.45 2.70
N GLY A 142 20.44 8.31 3.20
CA GLY A 142 19.91 8.16 4.55
C GLY A 142 19.38 6.76 4.82
N TYR A 143 18.82 6.54 6.01
CA TYR A 143 18.21 5.26 6.36
C TYR A 143 17.01 5.40 7.31
N ASP A 144 16.07 4.47 7.19
CA ASP A 144 14.92 4.35 8.11
C ASP A 144 15.06 3.09 8.96
N GLU A 145 14.79 3.24 10.27
CA GLU A 145 14.74 2.11 11.19
C GLU A 145 13.53 1.21 10.90
N ALA A 146 13.80 -0.07 10.71
CA ALA A 146 12.79 -1.04 10.34
C ALA A 146 11.79 -1.33 11.47
N LYS A 147 10.56 -0.87 11.30
CA LYS A 147 9.39 -1.42 12.01
C LYS A 147 8.90 -2.66 11.22
N GLU A 148 9.35 -3.84 11.65
CA GLU A 148 9.06 -5.19 11.10
C GLU A 148 9.64 -5.56 9.71
N VAL A 149 10.64 -6.46 9.73
CA VAL A 149 11.38 -7.04 8.58
C VAL A 149 10.49 -7.63 7.47
N ARG A 150 9.34 -8.22 7.83
CA ARG A 150 8.42 -8.84 6.85
C ARG A 150 7.68 -7.81 6.01
N SER A 151 7.54 -6.57 6.46
CA SER A 151 6.80 -5.53 5.76
C SER A 151 7.65 -4.81 4.72
N ILE A 152 8.98 -4.76 4.92
CA ILE A 152 9.92 -3.98 4.10
C ILE A 152 10.28 -4.67 2.78
N CYS A 153 10.68 -5.95 2.82
CA CYS A 153 10.94 -6.73 1.59
C CYS A 153 9.66 -6.85 0.74
N LEU A 154 8.51 -6.87 1.39
CA LEU A 154 7.20 -6.96 0.76
C LEU A 154 6.70 -5.59 0.23
N PHE A 155 7.37 -4.49 0.58
CA PHE A 155 7.08 -3.12 0.11
C PHE A 155 8.09 -2.66 -0.96
N CYS A 156 9.37 -2.90 -0.72
CA CYS A 156 10.47 -2.42 -1.57
C CYS A 156 10.52 -3.10 -2.94
N PHE A 157 10.48 -4.44 -2.98
CA PHE A 157 10.52 -5.20 -4.23
C PHE A 157 9.33 -4.84 -5.15
N PRO A 158 8.07 -4.81 -4.67
CA PRO A 158 6.96 -4.35 -5.49
C PRO A 158 7.10 -2.91 -5.96
N ARG A 159 7.61 -1.99 -5.12
CA ARG A 159 7.79 -0.59 -5.48
C ARG A 159 8.73 -0.42 -6.68
N GLN A 160 9.87 -1.09 -6.65
CA GLN A 160 10.86 -1.00 -7.71
C GLN A 160 10.37 -1.64 -9.01
N ALA A 161 9.72 -2.81 -8.91
CA ALA A 161 9.09 -3.46 -10.05
C ALA A 161 8.02 -2.57 -10.70
N ILE A 162 7.18 -1.91 -9.91
CA ILE A 162 6.15 -0.97 -10.41
C ILE A 162 6.79 0.26 -11.05
N ALA A 163 7.87 0.80 -10.46
CA ALA A 163 8.58 1.95 -11.00
C ALA A 163 9.27 1.62 -12.35
N TYR A 164 9.86 0.43 -12.47
CA TYR A 164 10.44 -0.06 -13.72
C TYR A 164 9.35 -0.27 -14.80
N MET A 165 8.20 -0.82 -14.39
CA MET A 165 7.01 -0.96 -15.23
C MET A 165 6.13 0.32 -15.20
N GLY A 166 6.78 1.48 -15.33
CA GLY A 166 6.12 2.79 -15.42
C GLY A 166 5.20 2.89 -16.62
N ASP A 167 4.39 3.95 -16.67
CA ASP A 167 3.35 4.10 -17.70
C ASP A 167 3.94 4.21 -19.12
N ASP A 168 5.10 4.85 -19.27
CA ASP A 168 5.81 4.93 -20.55
C ASP A 168 6.24 3.56 -21.08
N PHE A 169 6.84 2.73 -20.23
CA PHE A 169 7.23 1.35 -20.57
C PHE A 169 5.98 0.52 -20.90
N MET A 170 4.93 0.63 -20.09
CA MET A 170 3.69 -0.11 -20.31
C MET A 170 2.94 0.31 -21.58
N PHE A 171 3.07 1.58 -21.99
CA PHE A 171 2.46 2.10 -23.22
C PHE A 171 3.14 1.58 -24.49
N GLN A 172 4.45 1.26 -24.41
CA GLN A 172 5.22 0.68 -25.51
C GLN A 172 4.89 -0.82 -25.74
N LEU A 173 4.30 -1.49 -24.75
CA LEU A 173 3.97 -2.91 -24.84
C LEU A 173 2.59 -3.14 -25.46
N PHE A 174 2.52 -4.05 -26.43
CA PHE A 174 1.28 -4.45 -27.09
C PHE A 174 1.06 -5.96 -27.02
N GLY A 175 -0.22 -6.37 -27.01
CA GLY A 175 -0.65 -7.77 -27.01
C GLY A 175 -0.01 -8.58 -25.88
N LYS A 176 0.54 -9.75 -26.23
CA LYS A 176 1.08 -10.74 -25.29
C LYS A 176 2.15 -10.20 -24.34
N TYR A 177 2.96 -9.23 -24.77
CA TYR A 177 4.01 -8.66 -23.92
C TYR A 177 3.44 -7.77 -22.83
N ARG A 178 2.35 -7.05 -23.13
CA ARG A 178 1.61 -6.27 -22.13
C ARG A 178 0.98 -7.18 -21.09
N ASP A 179 0.42 -8.31 -21.52
CA ASP A 179 -0.18 -9.30 -20.60
C ASP A 179 0.87 -9.92 -19.68
N MET A 180 2.06 -10.24 -20.21
CA MET A 180 3.18 -10.73 -19.40
C MET A 180 3.65 -9.68 -18.37
N ALA A 181 3.75 -8.40 -18.77
CA ALA A 181 4.11 -7.33 -17.84
C ALA A 181 3.03 -7.12 -16.76
N LEU A 182 1.74 -7.14 -17.14
CA LEU A 182 0.62 -7.04 -16.19
C LEU A 182 0.56 -8.23 -15.23
N ALA A 183 0.92 -9.44 -15.67
CA ALA A 183 1.00 -10.62 -14.82
C ALA A 183 2.05 -10.47 -13.70
N VAL A 184 3.07 -9.62 -13.88
CA VAL A 184 4.06 -9.27 -12.84
C VAL A 184 3.61 -8.03 -12.06
N LYS A 185 3.15 -6.97 -12.75
CA LYS A 185 2.75 -5.69 -12.14
C LYS A 185 1.58 -5.85 -11.16
N ASN A 186 0.57 -6.66 -11.49
CA ASN A 186 -0.63 -6.83 -10.66
C ASN A 186 -0.35 -7.46 -9.29
N PRO A 187 0.39 -8.59 -9.17
CA PRO A 187 0.84 -9.12 -7.89
C PRO A 187 1.65 -8.13 -7.06
N CYS A 188 2.50 -7.30 -7.68
CA CYS A 188 3.26 -6.26 -6.98
C CYS A 188 2.33 -5.25 -6.29
N HIS A 189 1.37 -4.67 -7.02
CA HIS A 189 0.39 -3.74 -6.44
C HIS A 189 -0.47 -4.41 -5.35
N LEU A 190 -0.86 -5.67 -5.54
CA LEU A 190 -1.60 -6.41 -4.53
C LEU A 190 -0.77 -6.57 -3.24
N ASN A 191 0.48 -7.01 -3.35
CA ASN A 191 1.37 -7.18 -2.21
C ASN A 191 1.60 -5.84 -1.49
N MET A 192 1.79 -4.77 -2.25
CA MET A 192 1.87 -3.40 -1.73
C MET A 192 0.63 -3.04 -0.91
N ALA A 193 -0.58 -3.28 -1.44
CA ALA A 193 -1.82 -3.02 -0.72
C ALA A 193 -1.94 -3.84 0.58
N ALA A 194 -1.48 -5.09 0.58
CA ALA A 194 -1.48 -5.90 1.80
C ALA A 194 -0.55 -5.35 2.89
N CYS A 195 0.60 -4.80 2.50
CA CYS A 195 1.52 -4.11 3.41
C CYS A 195 0.90 -2.83 3.96
N LEU A 196 0.34 -2.00 3.08
CA LEU A 196 -0.27 -0.71 3.45
C LEU A 196 -1.43 -0.90 4.45
N ILE A 197 -2.25 -1.94 4.28
CA ILE A 197 -3.31 -2.30 5.25
C ILE A 197 -2.71 -2.62 6.62
N LYS A 198 -1.61 -3.38 6.69
CA LYS A 198 -0.93 -3.68 7.97
C LYS A 198 -0.33 -2.43 8.62
N LEU A 199 0.16 -1.50 7.81
CA LEU A 199 0.70 -0.21 8.24
C LEU A 199 -0.39 0.83 8.55
N LYS A 200 -1.68 0.46 8.47
CA LYS A 200 -2.84 1.35 8.68
C LYS A 200 -2.89 2.55 7.72
N ARG A 201 -2.21 2.47 6.58
CA ARG A 201 -2.22 3.48 5.50
C ARG A 201 -3.31 3.11 4.49
N TYR A 202 -4.57 3.24 4.91
CA TYR A 202 -5.70 2.69 4.18
C TYR A 202 -5.99 3.40 2.85
N GLU A 203 -5.85 4.72 2.78
CA GLU A 203 -6.06 5.50 1.55
C GLU A 203 -5.13 5.04 0.41
N GLU A 204 -3.85 4.87 0.72
CA GLU A 204 -2.88 4.38 -0.26
C GLU A 204 -3.16 2.93 -0.66
N ALA A 205 -3.58 2.08 0.28
CA ALA A 205 -3.98 0.72 -0.05
C ALA A 205 -5.15 0.69 -1.05
N ILE A 206 -6.12 1.59 -0.90
CA ILE A 206 -7.24 1.76 -1.84
C ILE A 206 -6.72 2.20 -3.20
N GLY A 207 -5.80 3.15 -3.26
CA GLY A 207 -5.15 3.58 -4.50
C GLY A 207 -4.49 2.43 -5.25
N GLN A 208 -3.65 1.63 -4.55
CA GLN A 208 -2.97 0.48 -5.15
C GLN A 208 -3.96 -0.59 -5.66
N CYS A 209 -5.01 -0.91 -4.89
CA CYS A 209 -6.05 -1.83 -5.35
C CYS A 209 -6.85 -1.29 -6.54
N THR A 210 -7.10 0.02 -6.57
CA THR A 210 -7.84 0.68 -7.65
C THR A 210 -7.02 0.68 -8.95
N ILE A 211 -5.70 0.90 -8.88
CA ILE A 211 -4.81 0.77 -10.04
C ILE A 211 -4.94 -0.64 -10.65
N VAL A 212 -4.88 -1.69 -9.84
CA VAL A 212 -5.05 -3.09 -10.32
C VAL A 212 -6.42 -3.30 -10.96
N SER A 213 -7.48 -2.69 -10.41
CA SER A 213 -8.81 -2.73 -11.00
C SER A 213 -8.92 -1.94 -12.32
N LEU A 214 -8.16 -0.86 -12.47
CA LEU A 214 -8.21 0.04 -13.63
C LEU A 214 -7.26 -0.32 -14.77
N CYS A 215 -6.15 -1.03 -14.51
CA CYS A 215 -5.10 -1.33 -15.50
C CYS A 215 -5.52 -2.33 -16.60
N ARG A 216 -6.83 -2.58 -16.75
CA ARG A 216 -7.39 -3.50 -17.73
C ARG A 216 -7.35 -2.92 -19.13
N THR A 217 -6.88 -3.75 -20.06
CA THR A 217 -6.80 -3.45 -21.48
C THR A 217 -7.72 -4.39 -22.25
N LEU A 218 -8.68 -3.79 -22.95
CA LEU A 218 -9.34 -4.09 -24.23
C LEU A 218 -9.48 -5.51 -24.85
N VAL A 219 -8.88 -6.61 -24.38
CA VAL A 219 -8.85 -7.88 -25.16
C VAL A 219 -9.39 -9.12 -24.43
N LEU A 220 -9.49 -9.10 -23.10
CA LEU A 220 -10.19 -10.16 -22.37
C LEU A 220 -11.46 -9.57 -21.79
N SER A 221 -12.57 -9.91 -22.43
CA SER A 221 -13.94 -9.75 -21.97
C SER A 221 -14.11 -10.20 -20.50
N GLU A 222 -14.93 -9.48 -19.75
CA GLU A 222 -15.48 -9.81 -18.41
C GLU A 222 -14.64 -9.83 -17.10
N ASP A 223 -13.32 -9.61 -17.06
CA ASP A 223 -12.62 -9.62 -15.75
C ASP A 223 -12.53 -8.27 -15.04
N GLU A 224 -13.60 -7.91 -14.34
CA GLU A 224 -13.61 -6.92 -13.24
C GLU A 224 -13.01 -7.53 -11.93
N ASN A 225 -12.39 -8.71 -11.98
CA ASN A 225 -12.60 -9.72 -10.93
C ASN A 225 -11.34 -10.19 -10.21
N ASN A 226 -10.41 -9.29 -9.93
CA ASN A 226 -9.37 -9.64 -8.96
C ASN A 226 -9.98 -9.65 -7.56
N VAL A 227 -10.52 -10.81 -7.15
CA VAL A 227 -11.13 -11.05 -5.84
C VAL A 227 -10.24 -10.55 -4.70
N LYS A 228 -8.91 -10.72 -4.83
CA LYS A 228 -7.95 -10.24 -3.83
C LYS A 228 -7.87 -8.72 -3.79
N ALA A 229 -7.94 -8.04 -4.93
CA ALA A 229 -7.97 -6.58 -4.99
C ALA A 229 -9.25 -6.04 -4.36
N LEU A 230 -10.42 -6.58 -4.75
CA LEU A 230 -11.72 -6.18 -4.22
C LEU A 230 -11.79 -6.41 -2.70
N PHE A 231 -11.36 -7.58 -2.24
CA PHE A 231 -11.34 -7.90 -0.81
C PHE A 231 -10.42 -6.97 -0.01
N ARG A 232 -9.21 -6.71 -0.50
CA ARG A 232 -8.26 -5.81 0.17
C ARG A 232 -8.76 -4.36 0.17
N ARG A 233 -9.36 -3.89 -0.93
CA ARG A 233 -9.97 -2.55 -1.03
C ARG A 233 -11.15 -2.41 -0.09
N GLY A 234 -12.07 -3.39 -0.07
CA GLY A 234 -13.21 -3.41 0.84
C GLY A 234 -12.77 -3.40 2.31
N LYS A 235 -11.73 -4.16 2.65
CA LYS A 235 -11.14 -4.15 4.00
C LYS A 235 -10.57 -2.79 4.38
N ALA A 236 -9.79 -2.16 3.50
CA ALA A 236 -9.26 -0.82 3.76
C ALA A 236 -10.36 0.24 3.92
N ARG A 237 -11.42 0.17 3.09
CA ARG A 237 -12.60 1.06 3.18
C ARG A 237 -13.39 0.86 4.47
N ALA A 238 -13.56 -0.39 4.91
CA ALA A 238 -14.24 -0.71 6.16
C ALA A 238 -13.52 -0.08 7.36
N GLU A 239 -12.18 -0.15 7.39
CA GLU A 239 -11.35 0.48 8.43
C GLU A 239 -11.43 2.02 8.42
N LEU A 240 -11.67 2.64 7.25
CA LEU A 240 -11.93 4.08 7.12
C LEU A 240 -13.37 4.49 7.48
N GLY A 241 -14.23 3.53 7.84
CA GLY A 241 -15.65 3.78 8.12
C GLY A 241 -16.53 3.98 6.87
N GLN A 242 -15.99 3.75 5.67
CA GLN A 242 -16.74 3.79 4.41
C GLN A 242 -17.52 2.48 4.21
N THR A 243 -18.48 2.20 5.09
CA THR A 243 -19.15 0.88 5.18
C THR A 243 -19.95 0.52 3.93
N ASP A 244 -20.62 1.50 3.30
CA ASP A 244 -21.39 1.28 2.06
C ASP A 244 -20.49 0.87 0.89
N ALA A 245 -19.37 1.60 0.69
CA ALA A 245 -18.40 1.29 -0.37
C ALA A 245 -17.65 -0.02 -0.09
N ALA A 246 -17.36 -0.32 1.17
CA ALA A 246 -16.78 -1.60 1.58
C ALA A 246 -17.73 -2.78 1.28
N ARG A 247 -19.03 -2.61 1.56
CA ARG A 247 -20.04 -3.61 1.24
C ARG A 247 -20.12 -3.88 -0.26
N GLU A 248 -20.11 -2.84 -1.09
CA GLU A 248 -20.11 -3.01 -2.55
C GLU A 248 -18.92 -3.86 -3.02
N ASP A 249 -17.72 -3.58 -2.50
CA ASP A 249 -16.52 -4.33 -2.83
C ASP A 249 -16.59 -5.80 -2.39
N PHE A 250 -17.08 -6.07 -1.19
CA PHE A 250 -17.24 -7.44 -0.71
C PHE A 250 -18.34 -8.21 -1.45
N GLU A 251 -19.44 -7.55 -1.81
CA GLU A 251 -20.50 -8.13 -2.62
C GLU A 251 -20.01 -8.49 -4.02
N LYS A 252 -19.24 -7.59 -4.65
CA LYS A 252 -18.55 -7.89 -5.93
C LYS A 252 -17.60 -9.07 -5.76
N ALA A 253 -16.75 -9.07 -4.72
CA ALA A 253 -15.83 -10.17 -4.46
C ALA A 253 -16.56 -11.52 -4.25
N ARG A 254 -17.71 -11.51 -3.57
CA ARG A 254 -18.54 -12.68 -3.31
C ARG A 254 -19.15 -13.27 -4.58
N LYS A 255 -19.50 -12.44 -5.57
CA LYS A 255 -20.00 -12.93 -6.87
C LYS A 255 -18.98 -13.84 -7.57
N TYR A 256 -17.69 -13.54 -7.43
CA TYR A 256 -16.61 -14.27 -8.09
C TYR A 256 -15.97 -15.37 -7.22
N ALA A 257 -16.03 -15.23 -5.89
CA ALA A 257 -15.55 -16.24 -4.95
C ALA A 257 -16.63 -16.58 -3.90
N PRO A 258 -17.75 -17.23 -4.29
CA PRO A 258 -18.87 -17.48 -3.38
C PRO A 258 -18.53 -18.45 -2.24
N GLN A 259 -17.48 -19.26 -2.39
CA GLN A 259 -17.04 -20.22 -1.35
C GLN A 259 -16.08 -19.62 -0.32
N ASP A 260 -15.62 -18.37 -0.49
CA ASP A 260 -14.64 -17.78 0.42
C ASP A 260 -15.30 -17.32 1.73
N LYS A 261 -15.02 -18.08 2.79
CA LYS A 261 -15.53 -17.81 4.15
C LYS A 261 -15.04 -16.48 4.71
N SER A 262 -13.92 -15.95 4.23
CA SER A 262 -13.38 -14.66 4.70
C SER A 262 -14.29 -13.50 4.30
N ILE A 263 -14.78 -13.49 3.06
CA ILE A 263 -15.69 -12.46 2.54
C ILE A 263 -17.01 -12.45 3.32
N VAL A 264 -17.56 -13.64 3.58
CA VAL A 264 -18.80 -13.79 4.36
C VAL A 264 -18.64 -13.26 5.78
N ARG A 265 -17.49 -13.52 6.43
CA ARG A 265 -17.21 -12.99 7.77
C ARG A 265 -17.17 -11.46 7.78
N GLU A 266 -16.46 -10.84 6.83
CA GLU A 266 -16.37 -9.38 6.75
C GLU A 266 -17.73 -8.72 6.47
N LEU A 267 -18.56 -9.30 5.61
CA LEU A 267 -19.94 -8.83 5.38
C LEU A 267 -20.80 -8.89 6.65
N HIS A 268 -20.67 -9.96 7.44
CA HIS A 268 -21.35 -10.07 8.73
C HIS A 268 -20.87 -9.02 9.73
N LEU A 269 -19.57 -8.74 9.78
CA LEU A 269 -19.00 -7.70 10.63
C LEU A 269 -19.53 -6.31 10.27
N LEU A 270 -19.58 -5.99 8.96
CA LEU A 270 -20.19 -4.75 8.48
C LEU A 270 -21.68 -4.63 8.87
N ALA A 271 -22.46 -5.70 8.69
CA ALA A 271 -23.88 -5.70 9.06
C ALA A 271 -24.10 -5.49 10.57
N ALA A 272 -23.24 -6.08 11.41
CA ALA A 272 -23.28 -5.87 12.86
C ALA A 272 -22.92 -4.42 13.23
N HIS A 273 -21.91 -3.85 12.58
CA HIS A 273 -21.51 -2.45 12.77
C HIS A 273 -22.63 -1.49 12.37
N ASP A 274 -23.23 -1.66 11.19
CA ASP A 274 -24.33 -0.81 10.72
C ASP A 274 -25.56 -0.89 11.63
N LYS A 275 -25.86 -2.09 12.14
CA LYS A 275 -26.95 -2.27 13.12
C LYS A 275 -26.67 -1.50 14.41
N ALA A 276 -25.43 -1.49 14.88
CA ALA A 276 -25.03 -0.72 16.05
C ALA A 276 -25.10 0.80 15.80
N VAL A 277 -24.67 1.27 14.63
CA VAL A 277 -24.80 2.68 14.21
C VAL A 277 -26.27 3.08 14.15
N TYR A 278 -27.11 2.27 13.52
CA TYR A 278 -28.56 2.52 13.43
C TYR A 278 -29.23 2.56 14.81
N GLN A 279 -28.86 1.66 15.73
CA GLN A 279 -29.38 1.67 17.10
C GLN A 279 -28.99 2.97 17.83
N LYS A 280 -27.72 3.40 17.74
CA LYS A 280 -27.27 4.67 18.32
C LYS A 280 -28.03 5.86 17.73
N GLN A 281 -28.16 5.92 16.42
CA GLN A 281 -28.94 6.95 15.74
C GLN A 281 -30.39 6.94 16.24
N LYS A 282 -31.04 5.78 16.32
CA LYS A 282 -32.42 5.64 16.80
C LYS A 282 -32.60 6.18 18.21
N GLU A 283 -31.68 5.91 19.13
CA GLU A 283 -31.75 6.45 20.49
C GLU A 283 -31.56 7.98 20.53
N ILE A 284 -30.65 8.52 19.70
CA ILE A 284 -30.50 9.98 19.54
C ILE A 284 -31.80 10.61 19.00
N TYR A 285 -32.38 10.04 17.95
CA TYR A 285 -33.61 10.55 17.34
C TYR A 285 -34.84 10.47 18.26
N LYS A 286 -34.93 9.46 19.13
CA LYS A 286 -35.98 9.39 20.17
C LYS A 286 -35.90 10.57 21.14
N GLY A 287 -34.69 11.02 21.48
CA GLY A 287 -34.48 12.18 22.36
C GLY A 287 -34.87 13.50 21.72
N ILE A 288 -34.69 13.63 20.40
CA ILE A 288 -34.95 14.87 19.65
C ILE A 288 -36.44 15.07 19.33
N PHE A 289 -37.18 14.00 19.03
CA PHE A 289 -38.55 14.08 18.53
C PHE A 289 -39.64 13.67 19.53
N GLY A 290 -39.26 13.29 20.76
CA GLY A 290 -40.20 12.88 21.81
C GLY A 290 -40.93 11.57 21.53
N PRO A 291 -41.79 11.09 22.45
CA PRO A 291 -42.62 9.92 22.23
C PRO A 291 -43.59 10.18 21.07
N ARG A 292 -43.86 9.14 20.26
CA ARG A 292 -44.86 9.24 19.19
C ARG A 292 -46.19 9.66 19.82
N PRO A 293 -46.92 10.64 19.24
CA PRO A 293 -48.24 10.99 19.73
C PRO A 293 -49.10 9.74 19.77
N GLU A 294 -49.76 9.49 20.90
CA GLU A 294 -50.61 8.32 21.05
C GLU A 294 -51.65 8.30 19.92
N PRO A 295 -51.89 7.14 19.29
CA PRO A 295 -52.94 7.04 18.29
C PRO A 295 -54.25 7.47 18.95
N LYS A 296 -54.89 8.52 18.41
CA LYS A 296 -56.19 8.97 18.91
C LYS A 296 -57.10 7.75 19.03
N PRO A 297 -57.72 7.49 20.20
CA PRO A 297 -58.63 6.37 20.32
C PRO A 297 -59.71 6.53 19.25
N MET A 298 -59.78 5.60 18.29
CA MET A 298 -60.89 5.57 17.34
C MET A 298 -62.15 5.42 18.17
N ARG A 299 -63.01 6.45 18.17
CA ARG A 299 -64.34 6.35 18.76
C ARG A 299 -65.06 5.23 18.05
N SER A 300 -65.21 4.10 18.71
CA SER A 300 -66.05 3.01 18.25
C SER A 300 -67.47 3.52 18.18
N ASN A 301 -67.97 3.73 16.96
CA ASN A 301 -69.38 4.06 16.75
C ASN A 301 -70.18 2.78 16.99
N TRP A 302 -70.79 2.66 18.17
CA TRP A 302 -71.62 1.52 18.56
C TRP A 302 -72.72 1.22 17.52
N LEU A 303 -73.23 2.26 16.84
CA LEU A 303 -74.14 2.12 15.70
C LEU A 303 -73.53 1.30 14.55
N VAL A 304 -72.26 1.48 14.21
CA VAL A 304 -71.58 0.74 13.13
C VAL A 304 -71.39 -0.73 13.53
N LEU A 305 -70.99 -0.99 14.77
CA LEU A 305 -70.88 -2.37 15.29
C LEU A 305 -72.25 -3.06 15.35
N PHE A 306 -73.29 -2.33 15.74
CA PHE A 306 -74.67 -2.82 15.74
C PHE A 306 -75.17 -3.15 14.33
N TRP A 307 -74.91 -2.27 13.36
CA TRP A 307 -75.26 -2.52 11.96
C TRP A 307 -74.51 -3.72 11.37
N GLN A 308 -73.22 -3.89 11.69
CA GLN A 308 -72.46 -5.07 11.26
C GLN A 308 -73.02 -6.36 11.86
N TRP A 309 -73.41 -6.34 13.14
CA TRP A 309 -74.07 -7.47 13.79
C TRP A 309 -75.44 -7.77 13.15
N LEU A 310 -76.25 -6.74 12.89
CA LEU A 310 -77.57 -6.89 12.26
C LEU A 310 -77.45 -7.47 10.84
N VAL A 311 -76.51 -6.97 10.03
CA VAL A 311 -76.23 -7.53 8.69
C VAL A 311 -75.82 -9.00 8.79
N ALA A 312 -74.94 -9.35 9.74
CA ALA A 312 -74.54 -10.73 9.94
C ALA A 312 -75.69 -11.64 10.41
N LEU A 313 -76.65 -11.11 11.19
CA LEU A 313 -77.86 -11.80 11.60
C LEU A 313 -78.77 -12.06 10.40
N VAL A 314 -79.03 -11.03 9.58
CA VAL A 314 -79.84 -11.14 8.36
C VAL A 314 -79.22 -12.12 7.36
N CYS A 315 -77.91 -12.05 7.13
CA CYS A 315 -77.20 -12.99 6.26
C CYS A 315 -77.30 -14.45 6.78
N ARG A 316 -77.26 -14.66 8.09
CA ARG A 316 -77.45 -16.00 8.69
C ARG A 316 -78.87 -16.51 8.50
N LEU A 317 -79.88 -15.66 8.70
CA LEU A 317 -81.28 -16.03 8.46
C LEU A 317 -81.53 -16.37 6.98
N PHE A 318 -80.98 -15.60 6.04
CA PHE A 318 -81.04 -15.91 4.61
C PHE A 318 -80.35 -17.25 4.27
N ARG A 319 -79.19 -17.54 4.87
CA ARG A 319 -78.51 -18.84 4.71
C ARG A 319 -79.35 -20.01 5.21
N ILE A 320 -79.99 -19.87 6.37
CA ILE A 320 -80.88 -20.90 6.94
C ILE A 320 -82.11 -21.10 6.06
N HIS A 321 -82.68 -20.03 5.52
CA HIS A 321 -83.84 -20.13 4.64
C HIS A 321 -83.49 -20.82 3.31
N ARG A 322 -82.29 -20.56 2.78
CA ARG A 322 -81.79 -21.23 1.58
C ARG A 322 -81.50 -22.73 1.79
N SER A 323 -81.14 -23.14 3.02
CA SER A 323 -80.91 -24.56 3.36
C SER A 323 -82.19 -25.39 3.58
N LYS A 324 -83.37 -24.76 3.65
CA LYS A 324 -84.67 -25.45 3.79
C LYS A 324 -85.42 -25.61 2.45
N ALA A 325 -84.83 -25.16 1.34
CA ALA A 325 -85.42 -25.19 0.01
C ALA A 325 -84.76 -26.23 -0.94
N ASP A 326 -83.86 -27.06 -0.42
CA ASP A 326 -83.30 -28.28 -1.04
C ASP A 326 -83.79 -29.52 -0.26
#